data_AF-A0A3S0CG85-F1
#
_entry.id   AF-A0A3S0CG85-F1
#
_cell.length_a   1.000
_cell.length_b   1.000
_cell.length_c   1.000
_cell.angle_alpha   90.00
_cell.angle_beta   90.00
_cell.angle_gamma   90.00
#
_symmetry.space_group_name_H-M   'P 1'
#
loop_
_entity.id
_entity.type
_entity.pdbx_description
1 polymer ?
#
loop_
_entity_poly.entity_id
_entity_poly.type
_entity_poly.pdbx_seq_one_letter_code
_entity_poly.pdbx_strand_id
1 'polypeptide(L)' 'MIKIKNLKKEDVGRNVIYNRAFCKIEFGKLSSWNDKYIFVRFKGPNGEACEEEDVSFEFPDYSNQ' A
#
# COMPACT_ATOMS: atom_id res chain seq x y z
N MET A 1 7.40 4.78 -0.99
CA MET A 1 7.51 3.35 -1.28
C MET A 1 7.58 2.57 0.02
N ILE A 2 6.80 1.49 0.10
CA ILE A 2 6.85 0.56 1.22
C ILE A 2 8.11 -0.30 1.07
N LYS A 3 8.67 -0.77 2.17
CA LYS A 3 9.71 -1.82 2.15
C LYS A 3 9.15 -3.06 2.82
N ILE A 4 9.10 -4.17 2.08
CA ILE A 4 8.53 -5.43 2.59
C ILE A 4 9.21 -5.87 3.89
N LYS A 5 10.53 -5.71 3.96
CA LYS A 5 11.35 -6.05 5.15
C LYS A 5 11.02 -5.23 6.39
N ASN A 6 10.38 -4.08 6.23
CA ASN A 6 9.99 -3.19 7.32
C ASN A 6 8.52 -3.34 7.70
N LEU A 7 7.74 -4.16 6.97
CA LEU A 7 6.33 -4.39 7.25
C LEU A 7 6.17 -5.26 8.50
N LYS A 8 5.27 -4.82 9.38
CA LYS A 8 4.88 -5.52 10.59
C LYS A 8 3.42 -5.89 10.52
N LYS A 9 3.01 -6.94 11.24
CA LYS A 9 1.59 -7.36 11.36
C LYS A 9 0.66 -6.21 11.77
N GLU A 10 1.18 -5.23 12.50
CA GLU A 10 0.47 -4.01 12.91
C GLU A 10 0.14 -3.06 11.76
N ASP A 11 0.85 -3.15 10.63
CA ASP A 11 0.59 -2.34 9.45
C ASP A 11 -0.60 -2.88 8.63
N VAL A 12 -1.05 -4.11 8.87
CA VAL A 12 -2.25 -4.67 8.22
C VAL A 12 -3.45 -3.78 8.51
N GLY A 13 -4.13 -3.33 7.46
CA GLY A 13 -5.27 -2.42 7.53
C GLY A 13 -4.91 -0.94 7.38
N ARG A 14 -3.61 -0.57 7.32
CA ARG A 14 -3.17 0.79 7.01
C ARG A 14 -3.54 1.18 5.58
N ASN A 15 -3.83 2.46 5.40
CA ASN A 15 -4.06 3.04 4.08
C ASN A 15 -2.76 3.08 3.29
N VAL A 16 -2.85 2.69 2.04
CA VAL A 16 -1.75 2.67 1.09
C VAL A 16 -2.20 3.29 -0.22
N ILE A 17 -1.25 3.91 -0.88
CA ILE A 17 -1.41 4.59 -2.16
C ILE A 17 -0.65 3.76 -3.18
N TYR A 18 -1.36 3.23 -4.16
CA TYR A 18 -0.78 2.61 -5.34
C TYR A 18 -0.52 3.71 -6.38
N ASN A 19 0.74 3.83 -6.80
CA ASN A 19 1.19 4.82 -7.76
C ASN A 19 2.21 4.17 -8.71
N ARG A 20 1.70 3.68 -9.84
CA ARG A 20 2.50 3.13 -10.93
C ARG A 20 2.57 4.13 -12.07
N ALA A 21 3.74 4.30 -12.68
CA ALA A 21 4.06 5.38 -13.64
C ALA A 21 3.12 5.54 -14.86
N PHE A 22 2.23 4.58 -15.11
CA PHE A 22 1.26 4.59 -16.20
C PHE A 22 -0.18 4.25 -15.76
N CYS A 23 -0.41 4.12 -14.45
CA CYS A 23 -1.72 3.82 -13.88
C CYS A 23 -2.29 5.04 -13.14
N LYS A 24 -3.60 5.02 -12.90
CA LYS A 24 -4.21 6.01 -11.99
C LYS A 24 -3.74 5.73 -10.57
N ILE A 25 -3.57 6.79 -9.80
CA ILE A 25 -3.32 6.68 -8.37
C ILE A 25 -4.58 6.09 -7.73
N GLU A 26 -4.41 4.98 -7.02
CA GLU A 26 -5.50 4.29 -6.32
C GLU A 26 -5.20 4.17 -4.82
N PHE A 27 -6.26 4.29 -4.02
CA PHE A 27 -6.17 4.18 -2.57
C PHE A 27 -6.73 2.83 -2.14
N GLY A 28 -5.93 2.10 -1.37
CA GLY A 28 -6.28 0.80 -0.84
C GLY A 28 -5.88 0.66 0.61
N LYS A 29 -6.07 -0.55 1.15
CA LYS A 29 -5.55 -0.94 2.47
C LYS A 29 -4.58 -2.08 2.33
N LEU A 30 -3.51 -2.05 3.10
CA LEU A 30 -2.60 -3.19 3.22
C LEU A 30 -3.38 -4.39 3.78
N SER A 31 -3.46 -5.48 3.02
CA SER A 31 -4.13 -6.70 3.46
C SER A 31 -3.12 -7.72 4.00
N SER A 32 -2.05 -7.93 3.25
CA SER A 32 -0.96 -8.85 3.60
C SER A 32 0.26 -8.57 2.71
N TRP A 33 1.37 -9.24 2.95
CA TRP A 33 2.54 -9.23 2.07
C TRP A 33 3.26 -10.58 2.19
N ASN A 34 4.09 -10.86 1.20
CA ASN A 34 5.10 -11.92 1.26
C ASN A 34 6.49 -11.30 0.98
N ASP A 35 7.53 -12.11 0.81
CA ASP A 35 8.90 -11.63 0.60
C ASP A 35 9.13 -10.83 -0.70
N LYS A 36 8.15 -10.80 -1.61
CA LYS A 36 8.28 -10.19 -2.94
C LYS A 36 7.16 -9.22 -3.32
N TYR A 37 5.95 -9.41 -2.78
CA TYR A 37 4.74 -8.70 -3.16
C TYR A 37 3.95 -8.22 -1.95
N ILE A 38 3.31 -7.06 -2.12
CA ILE A 38 2.42 -6.42 -1.16
C ILE A 38 0.99 -6.60 -1.68
N PHE A 39 0.13 -7.24 -0.89
CA PHE A 39 -1.27 -7.40 -1.23
C PHE A 39 -2.09 -6.26 -0.64
N VAL A 40 -2.70 -5.49 -1.54
CA VAL A 40 -3.51 -4.34 -1.18
C VAL A 40 -4.96 -4.60 -1.59
N ARG A 41 -5.90 -4.12 -0.77
CA ARG A 41 -7.33 -4.21 -1.03
C ARG A 41 -7.84 -2.83 -1.42
N PHE A 42 -8.19 -2.64 -2.68
CA PHE A 42 -8.76 -1.39 -3.18
C PHE A 42 -10.26 -1.29 -2.86
N LYS A 43 -10.86 -0.13 -3.14
CA LYS A 43 -12.32 0.06 -3.14
C LYS A 43 -12.96 -0.70 -4.33
N GLY A 44 -12.92 -2.02 -4.26
CA GLY A 44 -13.47 -2.92 -5.26
C GLY A 44 -13.54 -4.36 -4.73
N PRO A 45 -14.15 -5.30 -5.48
CA PRO A 45 -14.26 -6.69 -5.05
C PRO A 45 -12.91 -7.41 -4.98
N ASN A 46 -11.88 -6.90 -5.67
CA ASN A 46 -10.60 -7.58 -5.86
C ASN A 46 -9.48 -6.94 -5.02
N GLY A 47 -8.60 -7.79 -4.48
CA GLY A 47 -7.28 -7.37 -4.01
C GLY A 47 -6.26 -7.50 -5.12
N GLU A 48 -5.24 -6.66 -5.11
CA GLU A 48 -4.16 -6.68 -6.09
C GLU A 48 -2.83 -6.94 -5.40
N ALA A 49 -1.95 -7.67 -6.08
CA ALA A 49 -0.57 -7.86 -5.67
C ALA A 49 0.28 -6.78 -6.36
N CYS A 50 0.90 -5.94 -5.56
CA CYS A 50 1.73 -4.84 -6.03
C CYS A 50 3.18 -5.02 -5.59
N GLU A 51 4.09 -4.39 -6.32
CA GLU A 51 5.50 -4.33 -5.94
C GLU A 51 5.72 -3.23 -4.89
N GLU A 52 6.81 -3.34 -4.13
CA GLU A 52 7.12 -2.40 -3.05
C GLU A 52 7.40 -0.98 -3.57
N GLU A 53 7.82 -0.87 -4.83
CA GLU A 53 8.05 0.37 -5.56
C GLU A 53 6.74 1.04 -6.03
N ASP A 54 5.71 0.24 -6.32
CA ASP A 54 4.43 0.76 -6.79
C ASP A 54 3.51 1.22 -5.63
N VAL A 55 3.82 0.84 -4.39
CA VAL A 55 2.97 1.14 -3.23
C VAL A 55 3.69 2.02 -2.22
N SER A 56 3.00 3.01 -1.68
CA SER A 56 3.46 3.86 -0.60
C SER A 56 2.44 3.89 0.53
N PHE A 57 2.87 4.01 1.79
CA PHE A 57 1.93 4.34 2.85
C PHE A 57 1.35 5.74 2.62
N GLU A 58 0.05 5.88 2.86
CA GLU A 58 -0.55 7.20 3.01
C GLU A 58 0.10 7.81 4.26
N PHE A 59 0.99 8.78 4.08
CA PHE A 59 1.54 9.51 5.21
C PHE A 59 0.35 10.09 5.99
N PRO A 60 0.35 10.01 7.34
CA PRO A 60 -0.59 10.82 8.08
C PRO A 60 -0.35 12.26 7.65
N ASP A 61 -1.41 12.88 7.17
CA ASP A 61 -1.42 14.28 6.82
C ASP A 61 -0.94 15.07 8.04
N TYR A 62 0.33 15.49 8.05
CA TYR A 62 0.88 16.41 9.05
C TYR A 62 0.53 17.86 8.69
N SER A 63 -0.53 18.10 7.90
CA SER A 63 -1.07 19.46 7.72
C SER A 63 -1.87 19.81 8.97
N ASN A 64 -1.16 20.15 10.04
CA ASN A 64 -1.56 21.10 11.08
C ASN A 64 -0.47 21.09 12.16
N GLN A 65 0.63 21.81 11.92
CA GLN A 65 1.46 22.35 13.00
C GLN A 65 1.74 23.82 12.73
#